data_AF-A0A4R7PHF5-F1
#
_entry.id   AF-A0A4R7PHF5-F1
#
_cell.length_a   1.000
_cell.length_b   1.000
_cell.length_c   1.000
_cell.angle_alpha   90.00
_cell.angle_beta   90.00
_cell.angle_gamma   90.00
#
_symmetry.space_group_name_H-M   'P 1'
#
loop_
_entity.id
_entity.type
_entity.pdbx_description
1 polymer ?
#
loop_
_entity_poly.entity_id
_entity_poly.type
_entity_poly.pdbx_seq_one_letter_code
_entity_poly.pdbx_strand_id
1 'polypeptide(L)'
;MYQLNYRSNAKLGLQLKDLDQILETAVAVNSARNITGCLIYHKGSFVQVLEGQKKDVLDIYENIKADDRHNDVTLLWENEVDDRFFPEWNMAYFRPKEKNLRQYIDNLILLSEISDRSSGSLVSFWSSVQKILKDEQAH
;
A
#
# COMPACT_ATOMS: atom_id res chain seq x y z
N MET A 1 -4.78 6.59 17.46
CA MET A 1 -4.64 5.35 16.66
C MET A 1 -3.29 5.42 15.93
N TYR A 2 -2.81 4.35 15.29
CA TYR A 2 -1.50 4.34 14.64
C TYR A 2 -1.63 4.01 13.15
N GLN A 3 -0.81 4.64 12.32
CA GLN A 3 -0.72 4.35 10.89
C GLN A 3 0.74 4.12 10.49
N LEU A 4 0.96 3.16 9.59
CA LEU A 4 2.25 2.80 9.02
C LEU A 4 2.14 2.62 7.51
N ASN A 5 3.10 3.19 6.78
CA ASN A 5 3.20 3.13 5.33
C ASN A 5 4.54 2.52 4.93
N TYR A 6 4.53 1.54 4.03
CA TYR A 6 5.77 0.92 3.56
C TYR A 6 5.73 0.65 2.05
N ARG A 7 6.92 0.42 1.49
CA ARG A 7 7.14 -0.08 0.14
C ARG A 7 8.03 -1.31 0.16
N SER A 8 7.85 -2.21 -0.80
CA SER A 8 8.75 -3.35 -1.04
C SER A 8 8.75 -3.74 -2.51
N ASN A 9 9.70 -4.56 -2.95
CA ASN A 9 9.74 -5.10 -4.30
C ASN A 9 9.28 -6.57 -4.30
N ALA A 10 8.40 -6.94 -5.22
CA ALA A 10 8.02 -8.33 -5.42
C ALA A 10 9.22 -9.15 -5.89
N LYS A 11 9.27 -10.40 -5.43
CA LYS A 11 10.28 -11.35 -5.90
C LYS A 11 10.05 -11.70 -7.37
N LEU A 12 11.15 -11.95 -8.08
CA LEU A 12 11.11 -12.45 -9.45
C LEU A 12 10.28 -13.73 -9.53
N GLY A 13 9.33 -13.77 -10.48
CA GLY A 13 8.47 -14.93 -10.70
C GLY A 13 7.18 -14.95 -9.89
N LEU A 14 6.86 -13.91 -9.11
CA LEU A 14 5.57 -13.77 -8.44
C LEU A 14 4.42 -13.87 -9.45
N GLN A 15 3.50 -14.82 -9.23
CA GLN A 15 2.36 -15.07 -10.11
C GLN A 15 1.10 -14.36 -9.60
N LEU A 16 0.09 -14.24 -10.47
CA LEU A 16 -1.20 -13.65 -10.10
C LEU A 16 -1.87 -14.39 -8.93
N LYS A 17 -1.76 -15.72 -8.89
CA LYS A 17 -2.28 -16.54 -7.77
C LYS A 17 -1.62 -16.19 -6.43
N ASP A 18 -0.35 -15.80 -6.44
CA ASP A 18 0.39 -15.46 -5.21
C ASP A 18 -0.09 -14.11 -4.69
N LEU A 19 -0.42 -13.17 -5.60
CA LEU A 19 -1.05 -11.89 -5.27
C LEU A 19 -2.44 -12.09 -4.68
N ASP A 20 -3.26 -12.98 -5.24
CA ASP A 20 -4.59 -13.29 -4.71
C ASP A 20 -4.48 -13.88 -3.30
N GLN A 21 -3.50 -14.76 -3.05
CA GLN A 21 -3.22 -15.29 -1.72
C GLN A 21 -2.72 -14.22 -0.73
N ILE A 22 -1.88 -13.28 -1.17
CA ILE A 22 -1.47 -12.13 -0.35
C ILE A 22 -2.72 -11.34 0.07
N LEU A 23 -3.60 -11.08 -0.88
CA LEU A 23 -4.85 -10.36 -0.66
C LEU A 23 -5.73 -11.10 0.34
N GLU A 24 -6.06 -12.36 0.10
CA GLU A 24 -6.91 -13.15 1.00
C GLU A 24 -6.34 -13.21 2.42
N THR A 25 -5.03 -13.42 2.55
CA THR A 25 -4.35 -13.46 3.84
C THR A 25 -4.43 -12.10 4.55
N ALA A 26 -4.15 -11.01 3.82
CA ALA A 26 -4.22 -9.67 4.37
C ALA A 26 -5.65 -9.31 4.80
N VAL A 27 -6.69 -9.65 4.02
CA VAL A 27 -8.09 -9.44 4.44
C VAL A 27 -8.35 -10.16 5.76
N ALA A 28 -8.04 -11.47 5.84
CA ALA A 28 -8.37 -12.29 6.99
C ALA A 28 -7.63 -11.85 8.26
N VAL A 29 -6.31 -11.63 8.15
CA VAL A 29 -5.46 -11.24 9.29
C VAL A 29 -5.81 -9.84 9.79
N ASN A 30 -6.02 -8.89 8.87
CA ASN A 30 -6.24 -7.51 9.26
C ASN A 30 -7.64 -7.31 9.84
N SER A 31 -8.66 -7.95 9.27
CA SER A 31 -10.02 -7.92 9.82
C SER A 31 -10.07 -8.50 11.24
N ALA A 32 -9.38 -9.62 11.50
CA ALA A 32 -9.33 -10.24 12.83
C ALA A 32 -8.69 -9.34 13.90
N ARG A 33 -7.87 -8.36 13.50
CA ARG A 33 -7.16 -7.42 14.38
C ARG A 33 -7.68 -5.98 14.30
N ASN A 34 -8.82 -5.77 13.64
CA ASN A 34 -9.38 -4.43 13.41
C ASN A 34 -8.37 -3.46 12.77
N ILE A 35 -7.51 -3.97 11.89
CA ILE A 35 -6.61 -3.17 11.06
C ILE A 35 -7.36 -2.81 9.78
N THR A 36 -7.18 -1.58 9.31
CA THR A 36 -7.67 -1.08 8.00
C THR A 36 -6.50 -0.59 7.16
N GLY A 37 -6.74 -0.25 5.89
CA GLY A 37 -5.70 0.27 5.01
C GLY A 37 -5.90 -0.08 3.54
N CYS A 38 -4.82 0.05 2.78
CA CYS A 38 -4.80 -0.14 1.33
C CYS A 38 -3.48 -0.80 0.91
N LEU A 39 -3.54 -1.77 -0.01
CA LEU A 39 -2.38 -2.42 -0.63
C LEU A 39 -2.43 -2.20 -2.14
N ILE A 40 -1.35 -1.66 -2.69
CA ILE A 40 -1.16 -1.40 -4.11
C ILE A 40 -0.03 -2.30 -4.61
N TYR A 41 -0.26 -2.98 -5.74
CA TYR A 41 0.76 -3.68 -6.48
C TYR A 41 0.86 -3.11 -7.90
N HIS A 42 2.06 -2.68 -8.30
CA HIS A 42 2.29 -2.19 -9.65
C HIS A 42 3.71 -2.50 -10.11
N LYS A 43 3.85 -3.15 -11.28
CA LYS A 43 5.13 -3.48 -11.92
C LYS A 43 6.19 -4.09 -10.97
N GLY A 44 5.79 -5.04 -10.14
CA GLY A 44 6.71 -5.69 -9.20
C GLY A 44 7.05 -4.84 -7.98
N SER A 45 6.33 -3.75 -7.71
CA SER A 45 6.44 -2.97 -6.47
C SER A 45 5.14 -3.07 -5.67
N PHE A 46 5.27 -3.14 -4.35
CA PHE A 46 4.17 -3.03 -3.41
C PHE A 46 4.26 -1.73 -2.63
N VAL A 47 3.12 -1.14 -2.33
CA VAL A 47 2.95 -0.07 -1.35
C VAL A 47 1.75 -0.42 -0.49
N GLN A 48 1.90 -0.34 0.83
CA GLN A 48 0.78 -0.60 1.73
C GLN A 48 0.70 0.45 2.85
N VAL A 49 -0.54 0.77 3.20
CA VAL A 49 -0.94 1.55 4.37
C VAL A 49 -1.62 0.58 5.35
N LEU A 50 -1.26 0.64 6.63
CA LEU A 50 -1.87 -0.10 7.73
C LEU A 50 -2.31 0.87 8.83
N GLU A 51 -3.54 0.74 9.32
CA GLU A 51 -4.13 1.62 10.34
C GLU A 51 -4.80 0.81 11.46
N GLY A 52 -4.52 1.14 12.72
CA GLY A 52 -5.20 0.52 13.85
C GLY A 52 -4.44 0.66 15.17
N GLN A 53 -4.55 -0.33 16.05
CA GLN A 53 -3.78 -0.31 17.30
C GLN A 53 -2.28 -0.47 16.98
N LYS A 54 -1.44 0.39 17.57
CA LYS A 54 0.01 0.42 17.30
C LYS A 54 0.67 -0.95 17.38
N LYS A 55 0.36 -1.72 18.42
CA LYS A 55 0.90 -3.07 18.61
C LYS A 55 0.52 -4.00 17.46
N ASP A 56 -0.76 -4.05 17.10
CA ASP A 56 -1.25 -4.92 16.02
C ASP A 56 -0.67 -4.53 14.65
N VAL A 57 -0.55 -3.23 14.37
CA VAL A 57 0.07 -2.71 13.14
C VAL A 57 1.54 -3.13 13.05
N LEU A 58 2.31 -2.94 14.12
CA LEU A 58 3.72 -3.32 14.16
C LEU A 58 3.90 -4.84 14.05
N ASP A 59 3.08 -5.63 14.75
CA ASP A 59 3.13 -7.10 14.68
C ASP A 59 2.82 -7.61 13.26
N ILE A 60 1.86 -7.00 12.56
CA ILE A 60 1.57 -7.32 11.16
C ILE A 60 2.74 -6.92 10.27
N TYR A 61 3.30 -5.73 10.48
CA TYR A 61 4.43 -5.25 9.69
C TYR A 61 5.68 -6.14 9.84
N GLU A 62 5.96 -6.65 11.05
CA GLU A 62 7.05 -7.62 11.26
C GLU A 62 6.83 -8.92 10.47
N ASN A 63 5.60 -9.45 10.45
CA ASN A 63 5.28 -10.63 9.64
C ASN A 63 5.42 -10.36 8.15
N ILE A 64 4.99 -9.17 7.71
CA ILE A 64 5.15 -8.73 6.33
C ILE A 64 6.62 -8.71 5.94
N LYS A 65 7.51 -8.11 6.75
CA LYS A 65 8.95 -8.06 6.44
C LYS A 65 9.60 -9.44 6.26
N ALA A 66 9.04 -10.48 6.88
CA ALA A 66 9.52 -11.84 6.79
C ALA A 66 8.91 -12.64 5.62
N ASP A 67 8.03 -12.04 4.82
CA ASP A 67 7.36 -12.70 3.72
C ASP A 67 8.30 -12.91 2.51
N ASP A 68 8.59 -14.16 2.17
CA ASP A 68 9.50 -14.51 1.07
C ASP A 68 9.01 -14.11 -0.33
N ARG A 69 7.77 -13.62 -0.47
CA ARG A 69 7.19 -13.15 -1.74
C ARG A 69 7.67 -11.76 -2.15
N HIS A 70 8.32 -11.02 -1.26
CA HIS A 70 8.90 -9.71 -1.56
C HIS A 70 10.28 -9.51 -0.89
N ASN A 71 10.93 -8.39 -1.18
CA ASN A 71 12.19 -7.97 -0.58
C ASN A 71 12.27 -6.44 -0.55
N ASP A 72 13.40 -5.91 -0.04
CA ASP A 72 13.68 -4.47 0.05
C ASP A 72 12.59 -3.66 0.77
N VAL A 73 12.06 -4.23 1.86
CA VAL A 73 11.00 -3.58 2.63
C VAL A 73 11.52 -2.31 3.29
N THR A 74 10.92 -1.19 2.92
CA THR A 74 11.31 0.15 3.36
C THR A 74 10.11 0.83 4.02
N LEU A 75 10.27 1.19 5.30
CA LEU A 75 9.32 2.05 6.00
C LEU A 75 9.36 3.45 5.39
N LEU A 76 8.22 3.93 4.92
CA LEU A 76 8.09 5.25 4.32
C LEU A 76 7.65 6.28 5.36
N TRP A 77 6.76 5.87 6.26
CA TRP A 77 6.19 6.73 7.28
C TRP A 77 5.49 5.93 8.36
N GLU A 78 5.51 6.44 9.57
CA GLU A 78 4.65 5.98 10.66
C GLU A 78 4.35 7.13 11.61
N ASN A 79 3.14 7.19 12.16
CA ASN A 79 2.79 8.12 13.21
C ASN A 79 1.51 7.72 13.94
N GLU A 80 1.27 8.37 15.07
CA GLU A 80 -0.06 8.42 15.66
C GLU A 80 -0.98 9.34 14.83
N VAL A 81 -2.20 8.89 14.62
CA VAL A 81 -3.25 9.58 13.86
C VAL A 81 -4.56 9.56 14.65
N ASP A 82 -5.34 10.62 14.49
CA ASP A 82 -6.62 10.79 15.19
C ASP A 82 -7.72 9.95 14.53
N ASP A 83 -7.77 9.93 13.19
CA ASP A 83 -8.81 9.26 12.40
C ASP A 83 -8.23 8.32 11.33
N ARG A 84 -9.04 7.35 10.87
CA ARG A 84 -8.66 6.40 9.80
C ARG A 84 -8.78 7.12 8.48
N PHE A 85 -7.72 7.12 7.68
CA PHE A 85 -7.80 7.57 6.29
C PHE A 85 -8.54 6.55 5.42
N PHE A 86 -8.47 5.28 5.79
CA PHE A 86 -9.15 4.16 5.14
C PHE A 86 -10.07 3.47 6.16
N PRO A 87 -11.22 4.07 6.51
CA PRO A 87 -12.11 3.53 7.55
C PRO A 87 -12.79 2.22 7.13
N GLU A 88 -13.02 2.03 5.84
CA GLU A 88 -13.47 0.76 5.25
C GLU A 88 -12.26 -0.05 4.78
N TRP A 89 -12.36 -1.39 4.84
CA TRP A 89 -11.33 -2.29 4.32
C TRP A 89 -11.33 -2.27 2.78
N ASN A 90 -10.77 -1.21 2.20
CA ASN A 90 -10.56 -1.07 0.76
C ASN A 90 -9.14 -1.48 0.43
N MET A 91 -8.89 -2.78 0.41
CA MET A 91 -7.68 -3.28 -0.25
C MET A 91 -7.87 -3.12 -1.77
N ALA A 92 -7.65 -1.89 -2.25
CA ALA A 92 -7.80 -1.50 -3.64
C ALA A 92 -6.67 -2.13 -4.47
N TYR A 93 -6.85 -3.41 -4.81
CA TYR A 93 -5.91 -4.15 -5.62
C TYR A 93 -5.98 -3.68 -7.08
N PHE A 94 -4.95 -2.94 -7.49
CA PHE A 94 -4.79 -2.47 -8.86
C PHE A 94 -4.13 -3.55 -9.72
N ARG A 95 -4.91 -4.19 -10.61
CA ARG A 95 -4.37 -5.00 -11.71
C ARG A 95 -4.24 -4.13 -12.96
N PRO A 96 -3.03 -3.92 -13.52
CA PRO A 96 -2.84 -3.16 -14.77
C PRO A 96 -3.53 -3.75 -16.01
N LYS A 97 -4.18 -4.92 -15.90
CA LYS A 97 -4.94 -5.56 -16.99
C LYS A 97 -6.46 -5.36 -16.90
N GLU A 98 -6.99 -4.82 -15.80
CA GLU A 98 -8.44 -4.62 -15.67
C GLU A 98 -8.82 -3.16 -16.02
N LYS A 99 -9.68 -3.04 -17.04
CA LYS A 99 -10.13 -1.82 -17.73
C LYS A 99 -10.91 -0.80 -16.87
N ASN A 100 -10.70 -0.73 -15.56
CA ASN A 100 -11.40 0.23 -14.71
C ASN A 100 -10.59 1.53 -14.55
N LEU A 101 -10.48 2.28 -15.65
CA LEU A 101 -9.87 3.61 -15.71
C LEU A 101 -10.52 4.58 -14.70
N ARG A 102 -11.80 4.39 -14.37
CA ARG A 102 -12.47 5.16 -13.30
C ARG A 102 -11.90 4.87 -11.94
N GLN A 103 -11.75 3.61 -11.55
CA GLN A 103 -11.09 3.23 -10.29
C GLN A 103 -9.64 3.76 -10.23
N TYR A 104 -8.93 3.75 -11.36
CA TYR A 104 -7.60 4.36 -11.47
C TYR A 104 -7.61 5.87 -11.23
N ILE A 105 -8.55 6.60 -11.87
CA ILE A 105 -8.72 8.04 -11.69
C ILE A 105 -9.17 8.36 -10.26
N ASP A 106 -10.11 7.60 -9.69
CA ASP A 106 -10.60 7.79 -8.32
C ASP A 106 -9.50 7.52 -7.30
N ASN A 107 -8.67 6.50 -7.52
CA ASN A 107 -7.48 6.25 -6.70
C ASN A 107 -6.46 7.39 -6.85
N LEU A 108 -6.22 7.89 -8.07
CA LEU A 108 -5.32 9.04 -8.30
C LEU A 108 -5.86 10.34 -7.68
N ILE A 109 -7.17 10.56 -7.70
CA ILE A 109 -7.84 11.73 -7.10
C ILE A 109 -7.73 11.62 -5.57
N LEU A 110 -8.10 10.47 -4.98
CA LEU A 110 -7.92 10.20 -3.55
C LEU A 110 -6.47 10.42 -3.12
N LEU A 111 -5.53 9.96 -3.93
CA LEU A 111 -4.11 10.13 -3.68
C LEU A 111 -3.63 11.57 -3.83
N SER A 112 -4.22 12.36 -4.74
CA SER A 112 -3.95 13.79 -4.88
C SER A 112 -4.51 14.60 -3.71
N GLU A 113 -5.70 14.25 -3.22
CA GLU A 113 -6.35 14.86 -2.06
C GLU A 113 -5.59 14.56 -0.76
N ILE A 114 -5.03 13.34 -0.64
CA ILE A 114 -4.12 12.95 0.45
C ILE A 114 -2.80 13.73 0.37
N SER A 115 -2.29 14.01 -0.84
CA SER A 115 -1.06 14.79 -1.01
C SER A 115 -1.21 16.27 -0.66
N ASP A 116 -2.42 16.83 -0.80
CA ASP A 116 -2.75 18.21 -0.40
C ASP A 116 -2.99 18.36 1.10
N ARG A 117 -3.33 17.28 1.83
CA ARG A 117 -3.51 17.28 3.28
C ARG A 117 -2.32 16.69 4.04
N SER A 118 -1.27 17.50 4.08
CA SER A 118 -0.29 17.63 5.16
C SER A 118 0.29 16.36 5.80
N SER A 119 1.36 15.83 5.21
CA SER A 119 2.62 15.66 5.93
C SER A 119 3.78 15.62 4.93
N GLY A 120 4.93 16.20 5.28
CA GLY A 120 6.09 16.30 4.37
C GLY A 120 6.59 14.96 3.81
N SER A 121 6.20 13.83 4.42
CA SER A 121 6.49 12.47 3.96
C SER A 121 5.67 12.06 2.73
N LEU A 122 4.40 12.45 2.63
CA LEU A 122 3.56 12.14 1.48
C LEU A 122 4.07 12.82 0.21
N VAL A 123 4.68 14.00 0.33
CA VAL A 123 5.37 14.70 -0.78
C VAL A 123 6.59 13.91 -1.27
N SER A 124 7.41 13.37 -0.36
CA SER A 124 8.58 12.55 -0.71
C SER A 124 8.18 11.19 -1.31
N PHE A 125 7.14 10.58 -0.77
CA PHE A 125 6.52 9.39 -1.34
C PHE A 125 6.01 9.66 -2.76
N TRP A 126 5.31 10.78 -2.97
CA TRP A 126 4.81 11.18 -4.28
C TRP A 126 5.89 11.55 -5.29
N SER A 127 6.98 12.17 -4.86
CA SER A 127 8.14 12.42 -5.71
C SER A 127 8.72 11.11 -6.25
N SER A 128 8.71 10.05 -5.43
CA SER A 128 9.19 8.72 -5.82
C SER A 128 8.23 8.03 -6.80
N VAL A 129 6.92 8.11 -6.56
CA VAL A 129 5.89 7.55 -7.45
C VAL A 129 5.86 8.27 -8.81
N GLN A 130 5.92 9.60 -8.84
CA GLN A 130 5.97 10.37 -10.09
C GLN A 130 7.21 10.06 -10.92
N LYS A 131 8.36 9.82 -10.28
CA LYS A 131 9.60 9.46 -10.99
C LYS A 131 9.47 8.12 -11.71
N ILE A 132 8.85 7.14 -11.06
CA ILE A 132 8.59 5.81 -11.63
C ILE A 132 7.62 5.90 -12.82
N LEU A 133 6.62 6.77 -12.74
CA LEU A 133 5.63 6.97 -13.82
C LEU A 133 6.17 7.81 -15.00
N LYS A 134 7.15 8.70 -14.78
CA LYS A 134 7.74 9.52 -15.85
C LYS A 134 8.78 8.76 -16.69
N ASP A 135 9.49 7.81 -16.11
CA ASP A 135 10.40 6.94 -16.86
C ASP A 135 9.65 6.03 -17.87
N GLU A 136 8.32 5.89 -17.75
CA GLU A 136 7.46 5.24 -18.77
C GLU A 136 7.24 6.06 -20.05
N GLN A 137 7.53 7.37 -20.07
CA GLN A 137 7.28 8.21 -21.25
C GLN A 137 8.52 8.42 -22.13
N ALA A 138 9.67 7.86 -21.74
CA ALA A 138 10.94 8.03 -22.44
C ALA A 138 11.31 6.87 -23.38
N HIS A 139 10.44 5.87 -23.57
CA HIS A 139 10.64 4.75 -24.51
C HIS A 139 9.38 4.48 -25.35
#